data_AF-A0A7G7BPH5-F1
#
_entry.id   AF-A0A7G7BPH5-F1
#
_cell.length_a   1.000
_cell.length_b   1.000
_cell.length_c   1.000
_cell.angle_alpha   90.00
_cell.angle_beta   90.00
_cell.angle_gamma   90.00
#
_symmetry.space_group_name_H-M   'P 1'
#
loop_
_entity.id
_entity.type
_entity.pdbx_description
1 polymer ?
#
loop_
_entity_poly.entity_id
_entity_poly.type
_entity_poly.pdbx_seq_one_letter_code
_entity_poly.pdbx_strand_id
1 'polypeptide(L)'
;MDRIAADARALQHCLRHAPIDCAQVLTDRVTEAQALAASALHLFLDLEREPSHDSSAHLLRLDRAARTAKAAQDASAELTAALARAVENQRRRADAPTSPPVVLRPTPQQFVASAADLLDGLLAQCHALRRDHPQPPAVPVPPSR
;
A
#
# COMPACT_ATOMS: atom_id res chain seq x y z
N MET A 1 -9.78 -2.53 -8.64
CA MET A 1 -8.35 -2.90 -8.50
C MET A 1 -7.40 -1.86 -9.08
N ASP A 2 -7.60 -1.35 -10.31
CA ASP A 2 -6.65 -0.40 -10.91
C ASP A 2 -6.46 0.89 -10.08
N ARG A 3 -7.52 1.42 -9.47
CA ARG A 3 -7.42 2.58 -8.57
C ARG A 3 -6.54 2.31 -7.35
N ILE A 4 -6.76 1.19 -6.65
CA ILE A 4 -5.94 0.78 -5.49
C ILE A 4 -4.46 0.62 -5.91
N ALA A 5 -4.20 0.04 -7.08
CA ALA A 5 -2.84 -0.10 -7.58
C ALA A 5 -2.21 1.26 -7.94
N ALA A 6 -2.98 2.20 -8.50
CA ALA A 6 -2.51 3.55 -8.78
C ALA A 6 -2.21 4.32 -7.48
N ASP A 7 -3.11 4.27 -6.51
CA ASP A 7 -2.95 4.91 -5.20
C ASP A 7 -1.75 4.32 -4.43
N ALA A 8 -1.61 2.99 -4.42
CA ALA A 8 -0.45 2.30 -3.83
C ALA A 8 0.87 2.70 -4.52
N ARG A 9 0.88 2.86 -5.85
CA ARG A 9 2.06 3.31 -6.59
C ARG A 9 2.40 4.77 -6.29
N ALA A 10 1.41 5.64 -6.21
CA ALA A 10 1.63 7.04 -5.85
C ALA A 10 2.24 7.15 -4.46
N LEU A 11 1.67 6.45 -3.48
CA LEU A 11 2.19 6.41 -2.11
C LEU A 11 3.60 5.82 -2.06
N GLN A 12 3.84 4.67 -2.71
CA GLN A 12 5.17 4.04 -2.78
C GLN A 12 6.22 4.99 -3.37
N HIS A 13 5.86 5.70 -4.44
CA HIS A 13 6.75 6.66 -5.08
C HIS A 13 7.10 7.79 -4.11
N CYS A 14 6.11 8.33 -3.39
CA CYS A 14 6.34 9.32 -2.35
C CYS A 14 7.25 8.79 -1.24
N LEU A 15 7.05 7.57 -0.74
CA LEU A 15 7.89 7.00 0.32
C LEU A 15 9.35 6.78 -0.10
N ARG A 16 9.59 6.48 -1.40
CA ARG A 16 10.95 6.24 -1.91
C ARG A 16 11.70 7.49 -2.34
N HIS A 17 10.98 8.51 -2.80
CA HIS A 17 11.60 9.65 -3.47
C HIS A 17 11.34 11.00 -2.81
N ALA A 18 10.34 11.10 -1.93
CA ALA A 18 10.11 12.33 -1.17
C ALA A 18 10.82 12.26 0.19
N PRO A 19 11.56 13.31 0.58
CA PRO A 19 12.21 13.34 1.87
C PRO A 19 11.14 13.44 2.98
N ILE A 20 11.35 12.69 4.06
CA ILE A 20 10.47 12.68 5.23
C ILE A 20 11.16 13.47 6.33
N ASP A 21 10.95 14.79 6.26
CA ASP A 21 11.73 15.76 7.02
C ASP A 21 11.02 16.24 8.28
N CYS A 22 9.71 15.99 8.42
CA CYS A 22 8.94 16.38 9.58
C CYS A 22 7.75 15.45 9.85
N ALA A 23 7.20 15.55 11.06
CA ALA A 23 6.04 14.78 11.50
C ALA A 23 4.79 15.05 10.63
N GLN A 24 4.63 16.27 10.10
CA GLN A 24 3.49 16.59 9.23
C GLN A 24 3.49 15.74 7.96
N VAL A 25 4.64 15.59 7.30
CA VAL A 25 4.77 14.74 6.11
C VAL A 25 4.42 13.29 6.46
N LEU A 26 4.87 12.78 7.62
CA LEU A 26 4.49 11.43 8.06
C LEU A 26 2.99 11.30 8.33
N THR A 27 2.35 12.29 8.93
CA THR A 27 0.90 12.32 9.15
C THR A 27 0.14 12.26 7.82
N ASP A 28 0.59 13.01 6.81
CA ASP A 28 -0.01 12.97 5.48
C ASP A 28 0.13 11.58 4.84
N ARG A 29 1.33 10.96 4.94
CA ARG A 29 1.56 9.59 4.45
C ARG A 29 0.75 8.53 5.18
N VAL A 30 0.59 8.67 6.50
CA VAL A 30 -0.29 7.79 7.29
C VAL A 30 -1.73 7.92 6.79
N THR A 31 -2.21 9.14 6.58
CA THR A 31 -3.57 9.40 6.08
C THR A 31 -3.80 8.76 4.70
N GLU A 32 -2.85 8.92 3.78
CA GLU A 32 -2.89 8.30 2.46
C GLU A 32 -2.91 6.75 2.55
N ALA A 33 -2.07 6.17 3.40
CA ALA A 33 -2.01 4.73 3.61
C ALA A 33 -3.30 4.16 4.23
N GLN A 34 -3.90 4.89 5.18
CA GLN A 34 -5.18 4.54 5.78
C GLN A 34 -6.31 4.59 4.75
N ALA A 35 -6.34 5.61 3.88
CA ALA A 35 -7.32 5.72 2.81
C ALA A 35 -7.19 4.58 1.79
N LEU A 36 -5.96 4.20 1.45
CA LEU A 36 -5.66 3.03 0.62
C LEU A 36 -6.17 1.74 1.27
N ALA A 37 -5.85 1.52 2.54
CA ALA A 37 -6.29 0.35 3.31
C ALA A 37 -7.82 0.26 3.41
N ALA A 38 -8.50 1.37 3.67
CA ALA A 38 -9.96 1.44 3.71
C ALA A 38 -10.57 1.10 2.34
N SER A 39 -10.03 1.66 1.26
CA SER A 39 -10.49 1.38 -0.11
C SER A 39 -10.31 -0.10 -0.48
N ALA A 40 -9.19 -0.71 -0.09
CA ALA A 40 -8.94 -2.12 -0.32
C ALA A 40 -9.85 -3.03 0.52
N LEU A 41 -10.13 -2.67 1.77
CA LEU A 41 -11.07 -3.39 2.62
C LEU A 41 -12.50 -3.30 2.09
N HIS A 42 -12.96 -2.12 1.67
CA HIS A 42 -14.28 -1.97 1.06
C HIS A 42 -14.43 -2.84 -0.20
N LEU A 43 -13.41 -2.88 -1.06
CA LEU A 43 -13.43 -3.76 -2.22
C LEU A 43 -13.56 -5.24 -1.82
N PHE A 44 -12.83 -5.68 -0.79
CA PHE A 44 -12.95 -7.06 -0.30
C PHE A 44 -14.39 -7.35 0.18
N LEU A 45 -14.96 -6.46 0.99
CA LEU A 45 -16.32 -6.62 1.52
C LEU A 45 -17.39 -6.58 0.43
N ASP A 46 -17.21 -5.75 -0.60
CA ASP A 46 -18.12 -5.69 -1.74
C ASP A 46 -18.07 -7.00 -2.55
N LEU A 47 -16.87 -7.55 -2.77
CA LEU A 47 -16.71 -8.85 -3.43
C LEU A 47 -17.34 -9.99 -2.61
N GLU A 48 -17.24 -9.95 -1.28
CA GLU A 48 -17.83 -10.98 -0.41
C GLU A 48 -19.37 -11.02 -0.53
N ARG A 49 -19.99 -9.89 -0.89
CA ARG A 49 -21.44 -9.76 -1.05
C ARG A 49 -21.94 -10.15 -2.45
N GLU A 50 -21.06 -10.32 -3.44
CA GLU A 50 -21.45 -10.65 -4.82
C GLU A 50 -21.93 -12.12 -4.94
N PRO A 51 -23.07 -12.40 -5.58
CA PRO A 51 -23.53 -13.77 -5.83
C PRO A 51 -22.59 -14.49 -6.81
N SER A 52 -21.91 -15.54 -6.34
CA SER A 52 -20.88 -16.27 -7.07
C SER A 52 -21.46 -17.24 -8.09
N HIS A 53 -21.34 -16.93 -9.39
CA HIS A 53 -21.77 -17.81 -10.48
C HIS A 53 -20.65 -18.76 -10.95
N ASP A 54 -19.38 -18.37 -10.75
CA ASP A 54 -18.18 -19.20 -10.95
C ASP A 54 -17.33 -19.13 -9.68
N SER A 55 -17.47 -20.17 -8.85
CA SER A 55 -16.92 -20.21 -7.49
C SER A 55 -15.39 -20.11 -7.49
N SER A 56 -14.71 -20.65 -8.50
CA SER A 56 -13.23 -20.71 -8.55
C SER A 56 -12.59 -19.34 -8.80
N ALA A 57 -13.03 -18.64 -9.85
CA ALA A 57 -12.56 -17.30 -10.19
C ALA A 57 -12.95 -16.27 -9.12
N HIS A 58 -14.12 -16.44 -8.50
CA HIS A 58 -14.58 -15.59 -7.42
C HIS A 58 -13.71 -15.73 -6.16
N LEU A 59 -13.40 -16.96 -5.72
CA LEU A 59 -12.52 -17.20 -4.58
C LEU A 59 -11.11 -16.62 -4.79
N LEU A 60 -10.55 -16.71 -6.00
CA LEU A 60 -9.27 -16.08 -6.34
C LEU A 60 -9.32 -14.55 -6.27
N ARG A 61 -10.44 -13.94 -6.66
CA ARG A 61 -10.64 -12.48 -6.53
C ARG A 61 -10.73 -12.06 -5.07
N LEU A 62 -11.45 -12.83 -4.25
CA LEU A 62 -11.56 -12.60 -2.81
C LEU A 62 -10.21 -12.73 -2.09
N ASP A 63 -9.48 -13.83 -2.30
CA ASP A 63 -8.16 -14.04 -1.71
C ASP A 63 -7.21 -12.88 -2.06
N ARG A 64 -7.24 -12.42 -3.32
CA ARG A 64 -6.42 -11.28 -3.73
C ARG A 64 -6.84 -9.97 -3.06
N ALA A 65 -8.13 -9.68 -3.00
CA ALA A 65 -8.62 -8.47 -2.34
C ALA A 65 -8.24 -8.48 -0.85
N ALA A 66 -8.32 -9.64 -0.19
CA ALA A 66 -7.89 -9.82 1.18
C ALA A 66 -6.39 -9.56 1.36
N ARG A 67 -5.52 -10.14 0.52
CA ARG A 67 -4.07 -9.90 0.57
C ARG A 67 -3.72 -8.43 0.32
N THR A 68 -4.43 -7.78 -0.61
CA THR A 68 -4.25 -6.36 -0.92
C THR A 68 -4.64 -5.49 0.26
N ALA A 69 -5.80 -5.75 0.87
CA ALA A 69 -6.26 -5.04 2.06
C ALA A 69 -5.29 -5.21 3.22
N LYS A 70 -4.81 -6.44 3.46
CA LYS A 70 -3.82 -6.72 4.49
C LYS A 70 -2.52 -5.95 4.26
N ALA A 71 -1.93 -6.03 3.07
CA ALA A 71 -0.68 -5.34 2.77
C ALA A 71 -0.80 -3.82 2.93
N ALA A 72 -1.94 -3.23 2.52
CA ALA A 72 -2.21 -1.81 2.72
C ALA A 72 -2.36 -1.44 4.21
N GLN A 73 -3.02 -2.29 5.01
CA GLN A 73 -3.13 -2.12 6.46
C GLN A 73 -1.76 -2.22 7.14
N ASP A 74 -0.95 -3.21 6.77
CA ASP A 74 0.40 -3.41 7.32
C ASP A 74 1.29 -2.18 6.99
N ALA A 75 1.23 -1.67 5.75
CA ALA A 75 1.96 -0.45 5.36
C ALA A 75 1.50 0.78 6.16
N SER A 76 0.19 0.91 6.40
CA SER A 76 -0.37 1.96 7.26
C SER A 76 0.13 1.85 8.71
N ALA A 77 0.25 0.64 9.25
CA ALA A 77 0.74 0.40 10.59
C ALA A 77 2.22 0.78 10.73
N GLU A 78 3.04 0.40 9.75
CA GLU A 78 4.46 0.78 9.70
C GLU A 78 4.62 2.31 9.65
N LEU A 79 3.86 3.02 8.83
CA LEU A 79 3.92 4.49 8.78
C LEU A 79 3.44 5.14 10.09
N THR A 80 2.46 4.54 10.76
CA THR A 80 2.01 5.02 12.08
C THR A 80 3.12 4.84 13.13
N ALA A 81 3.84 3.71 13.08
CA ALA A 81 5.01 3.48 13.93
C ALA A 81 6.15 4.46 13.61
N ALA A 82 6.36 4.79 12.33
CA ALA A 82 7.32 5.81 11.90
C ALA A 82 6.99 7.18 12.52
N LEU A 83 5.72 7.61 12.46
CA LEU A 83 5.24 8.85 13.04
C LEU A 83 5.43 8.89 14.55
N ALA A 84 4.99 7.85 15.26
CA ALA A 84 5.17 7.74 16.71
C ALA A 84 6.65 7.83 17.11
N ARG A 85 7.52 7.19 16.34
CA ARG A 85 8.97 7.24 16.56
C ARG A 85 9.55 8.62 16.28
N ALA A 86 9.10 9.32 15.23
CA ALA A 86 9.55 10.67 14.92
C ALA A 86 9.17 11.66 16.03
N VAL A 87 7.93 11.59 16.52
CA VAL A 87 7.43 12.42 17.63
C VAL A 87 8.23 12.16 18.91
N GLU A 88 8.49 10.91 19.26
CA GLU A 88 9.29 10.58 20.45
C GLU A 88 10.73 11.09 20.34
N ASN A 89 11.38 10.93 19.18
CA ASN A 89 12.72 11.43 18.95
C ASN A 89 12.77 12.96 19.04
N GLN A 90 11.74 13.66 18.52
CA GLN A 90 11.62 15.11 18.63
C GLN A 90 11.46 15.56 20.08
N ARG A 91 10.60 14.88 20.86
CA ARG A 91 10.41 15.15 22.29
C ARG A 91 11.73 15.03 23.06
N ARG A 92 12.46 13.92 22.89
CA ARG A 92 13.75 13.70 23.55
C ARG A 92 14.80 14.76 23.20
N ARG A 93 14.80 15.22 21.95
CA ARG A 93 15.71 16.28 21.51
C ARG A 93 15.37 17.64 22.11
N ALA A 94 14.08 17.92 22.35
CA ALA A 94 13.64 19.11 23.06
C ALA A 94 14.01 19.05 24.55
N ASP A 95 13.89 17.87 25.18
CA ASP A 95 14.21 17.68 26.60
C ASP A 95 15.73 17.74 26.90
N ALA A 96 16.57 17.41 25.92
CA ALA A 96 18.03 17.37 26.07
C ALA A 96 18.77 18.04 24.89
N PRO A 97 18.65 19.36 24.70
CA PRO A 97 19.09 20.06 23.48
C PRO A 97 20.61 20.09 23.29
N THR A 98 21.37 20.02 24.38
CA THR A 98 22.85 20.01 24.37
C THR A 98 23.45 18.61 24.34
N SER A 99 22.62 17.57 24.51
CA SER A 99 23.08 16.18 24.53
C SER A 99 23.14 15.62 23.11
N PRO A 100 24.05 14.66 22.85
CA PRO A 100 24.07 13.95 21.57
C PRO A 100 22.70 13.30 21.27
N PRO A 101 22.21 13.35 20.02
CA PRO A 101 20.91 12.78 19.68
C PRO A 101 20.91 11.26 19.86
N VAL A 102 20.14 10.78 20.84
CA VAL A 102 19.90 9.34 21.04
C VAL A 102 18.75 8.92 20.12
N VAL A 103 19.08 8.28 19.00
CA VAL A 103 18.08 7.79 18.05
C VAL A 103 17.60 6.41 18.46
N LEU A 104 16.33 6.30 18.86
CA LEU A 104 15.75 5.01 19.20
C LEU A 104 15.54 4.17 17.92
N ARG A 105 15.96 2.91 17.95
CA ARG A 105 15.75 1.94 16.86
C ARG A 105 14.45 1.14 17.06
N PRO A 106 13.75 0.74 15.99
CA PRO A 106 13.96 1.14 14.59
C PRO A 106 13.76 2.65 14.38
N THR A 107 14.47 3.24 13.41
CA THR A 107 14.32 4.66 13.08
C THR A 107 13.05 4.90 12.27
N PRO A 108 12.50 6.14 12.23
CA PRO A 108 11.36 6.46 11.37
C PRO A 108 11.58 6.03 9.91
N GLN A 109 12.78 6.25 9.38
CA GLN A 109 13.13 5.85 8.00
C GLN A 109 13.12 4.33 7.79
N GLN A 110 13.41 3.51 8.82
CA GLN A 110 13.32 2.06 8.68
C GLN A 110 11.87 1.58 8.56
N PHE A 111 10.97 2.17 9.35
CA PHE A 111 9.54 1.92 9.22
C PHE A 111 9.00 2.37 7.86
N VAL A 112 9.45 3.54 7.36
CA VAL A 112 9.10 4.02 6.02
C VAL A 112 9.57 3.08 4.92
N ALA A 113 10.81 2.58 5.02
CA ALA A 113 11.34 1.62 4.06
C ALA A 113 10.53 0.31 4.07
N SER A 114 10.22 -0.20 5.27
CA SER A 114 9.34 -1.36 5.47
C SER A 114 7.97 -1.16 4.82
N ALA A 115 7.33 0.00 5.04
CA ALA A 115 6.07 0.34 4.39
C ALA A 115 6.17 0.38 2.85
N ALA A 116 7.26 0.95 2.31
CA ALA A 116 7.48 0.98 0.86
C ALA A 116 7.64 -0.42 0.26
N ASP A 117 8.32 -1.33 0.96
CA ASP A 117 8.51 -2.72 0.52
C ASP A 117 7.20 -3.51 0.56
N LEU A 118 6.33 -3.26 1.55
CA LEU A 118 4.98 -3.83 1.59
C LEU A 118 4.13 -3.37 0.39
N LEU A 119 4.21 -2.10 0.01
CA LEU A 119 3.52 -1.57 -1.16
C LEU A 119 4.08 -2.14 -2.47
N ASP A 120 5.39 -2.36 -2.57
CA ASP A 120 6.00 -3.07 -3.70
C ASP A 120 5.46 -4.48 -3.83
N GLY A 121 5.36 -5.22 -2.71
CA GLY A 121 4.76 -6.56 -2.68
C GLY A 121 3.30 -6.57 -3.15
N LEU A 122 2.52 -5.56 -2.79
CA LEU A 122 1.15 -5.36 -3.27
C LEU A 122 1.12 -5.11 -4.79
N LEU A 123 1.98 -4.22 -5.29
CA LEU A 123 2.04 -3.89 -6.72
C LEU A 123 2.48 -5.08 -7.57
N ALA A 124 3.42 -5.89 -7.08
CA ALA A 124 3.85 -7.12 -7.76
C ALA A 124 2.68 -8.09 -7.95
N GLN A 125 1.82 -8.25 -6.95
CA GLN A 125 0.60 -9.06 -7.05
C GLN A 125 -0.40 -8.53 -8.08
N CYS A 126 -0.52 -7.20 -8.20
CA CYS A 126 -1.35 -6.55 -9.21
C CYS A 126 -0.79 -6.72 -10.63
N HIS A 127 0.55 -6.82 -10.78
CA HIS A 127 1.20 -6.99 -12.08
C HIS A 127 1.17 -8.43 -12.61
N ALA A 128 1.38 -9.43 -11.75
CA ALA A 128 1.28 -10.84 -12.13
C ALA A 128 -0.06 -11.15 -12.83
N LEU A 129 -1.13 -10.53 -12.34
CA LEU A 129 -2.47 -10.60 -12.90
C LEU A 129 -2.62 -10.18 -14.36
N ARG A 130 -2.03 -9.03 -14.71
CA ARG A 130 -2.14 -8.49 -16.07
C ARG A 130 -1.46 -9.39 -17.09
N ARG A 131 -0.51 -10.22 -16.66
CA ARG A 131 0.15 -11.21 -17.52
C ARG A 131 -0.66 -12.49 -17.66
N ASP A 132 -1.37 -12.90 -16.61
CA ASP A 132 -2.20 -14.11 -16.61
C ASP A 132 -3.55 -13.94 -17.33
N HIS A 133 -3.95 -12.69 -17.64
CA HIS A 133 -5.08 -12.40 -18.54
C HIS A 133 -4.56 -11.87 -19.89
N PRO A 134 -4.03 -12.72 -20.78
CA PRO A 134 -3.84 -12.32 -22.17
C PRO A 134 -5.22 -12.02 -22.77
N GLN A 135 -5.36 -10.81 -23.29
CA GLN A 135 -6.52 -10.37 -24.06
C GLN A 135 -6.87 -11.44 -25.10
N PRO A 136 -8.13 -11.89 -25.22
CA PRO A 136 -8.49 -12.91 -26.20
C PRO A 136 -8.11 -12.41 -27.59
N PRO A 137 -7.50 -13.25 -28.44
CA PRO A 137 -7.07 -12.83 -29.76
C PRO A 137 -8.28 -12.30 -30.53
N ALA A 138 -8.15 -11.08 -31.07
CA ALA A 138 -9.17 -10.49 -31.93
C ALA A 138 -9.46 -11.48 -33.07
N VAL A 139 -10.70 -11.96 -33.13
CA VAL A 139 -11.15 -12.88 -34.18
C VAL A 139 -10.99 -12.16 -35.53
N PRO A 140 -10.19 -12.69 -36.47
CA PRO A 140 -10.04 -12.05 -37.77
C PRO A 140 -11.37 -12.13 -38.52
N VAL A 141 -11.92 -10.96 -38.87
CA VAL A 141 -13.11 -10.85 -39.72
C VAL A 141 -12.75 -11.39 -41.12
N PRO A 142 -13.45 -12.41 -41.64
CA PRO A 142 -13.16 -12.93 -42.96
C PRO A 142 -13.57 -11.90 -44.03
N PRO A 143 -12.80 -11.79 -45.14
CA PRO A 143 -13.12 -10.85 -46.21
C PRO A 143 -14.44 -11.25 -46.88
N SER A 144 -15.37 -10.30 -46.93
CA SER A 144 -16.62 -10.39 -47.66
C SER A 144 -16.31 -10.66 -49.14
N ARG A 145 -16.90 -11.74 -49.69
CA ARG A 145 -16.98 -11.98 -51.13
C ARG A 145 -18.31 -11.49 -51.65
#